data_AF-A0A7C4YCF6-F1
#
_entry.id   AF-A0A7C4YCF6-F1
#
_cell.length_a   1.000
_cell.length_b   1.000
_cell.length_c   1.000
_cell.angle_alpha   90.00
_cell.angle_beta   90.00
_cell.angle_gamma   90.00
#
_symmetry.space_group_name_H-M   'P 1'
#
loop_
_entity.id
_entity.type
_entity.pdbx_description
1 polymer ?
#
loop_
_entity_poly.entity_id
_entity_poly.type
_entity_poly.pdbx_seq_one_letter_code
_entity_poly.pdbx_strand_id
1 'polypeptide(L)'
;MRLHWALILGGALLVTAFAPPAFADEIPEEVQKAIDKGLDWLQRTQNRDGHWDANGQYPATMTALGGMCFLMEGSTMREGKYSDNVRRAVDWFMDRAQPNGLLGNPNNPSEASRYMYGHGFGLLFLSCAHGSEEDADRRKKLEKILTKAVEFAGKAQTDRGGWGYVSSADGGGFDEGSVTITQLQGLRAAKNAGIVVPKSIIDKSMDYLGKCTTDRGGIIYSLAHGGAVSGQERPPLTVAAIACAFSAGKYDSPLAKKWFAYCRNFIGVGGGRMGHDEYTHYYYAQALYIL
;
A
#
# COMPACT_ATOMS: atom_id res chain seq x y z
N MET A 1 -1.92 -73.45 29.19
CA MET A 1 -1.65 -72.13 29.79
C MET A 1 -0.53 -71.49 28.97
N ARG A 2 -0.75 -70.83 27.84
CA ARG A 2 -1.31 -69.47 27.63
C ARG A 2 -0.92 -68.46 28.70
N LEU A 3 0.06 -67.61 28.40
CA LEU A 3 -0.07 -66.16 28.57
C LEU A 3 0.94 -65.44 27.65
N HIS A 4 0.42 -64.85 26.58
CA HIS A 4 1.11 -63.90 25.72
C HIS A 4 1.06 -62.53 26.41
N TRP A 5 2.20 -61.85 26.52
CA TRP A 5 2.23 -60.41 26.82
C TRP A 5 2.72 -59.69 25.57
N ALA A 6 1.77 -59.23 24.76
CA ALA A 6 2.02 -58.23 23.74
C ALA A 6 1.90 -56.85 24.40
N LEU A 7 3.02 -56.15 24.53
CA LEU A 7 3.05 -54.74 24.95
C LEU A 7 2.64 -53.87 23.77
N ILE A 8 1.60 -53.08 24.02
CA ILE A 8 0.92 -52.16 23.11
C ILE A 8 1.87 -51.03 22.72
N LEU A 9 2.20 -50.94 21.43
CA LEU A 9 2.77 -49.75 20.80
C LEU A 9 1.68 -48.65 20.79
N GLY A 10 1.79 -47.70 21.71
CA GLY A 10 0.99 -46.48 21.70
C GLY A 10 1.40 -45.59 20.53
N GLY A 11 0.64 -45.65 19.44
CA GLY A 11 0.76 -44.73 18.32
C GLY A 11 0.24 -43.35 18.70
N ALA A 12 1.13 -42.39 18.92
CA ALA A 12 0.78 -40.98 18.91
C ALA A 12 0.68 -40.52 17.45
N LEU A 13 -0.53 -40.59 16.89
CA LEU A 13 -0.88 -39.91 15.64
C LEU A 13 -0.85 -38.40 15.92
N LEU A 14 0.27 -37.77 15.58
CA LEU A 14 0.35 -36.33 15.37
C LEU A 14 -0.56 -35.98 14.19
N VAL A 15 -1.80 -35.62 14.50
CA VAL A 15 -2.68 -34.93 13.55
C VAL A 15 -2.12 -33.52 13.41
N THR A 16 -1.16 -33.34 12.51
CA THR A 16 -0.84 -32.02 11.97
C THR A 16 -2.07 -31.57 11.20
N ALA A 17 -2.87 -30.71 11.82
CA ALA A 17 -3.91 -29.97 11.12
C ALA A 17 -3.22 -29.09 10.06
N PHE A 18 -3.05 -29.63 8.86
CA PHE A 18 -2.84 -28.81 7.69
C PHE A 18 -4.15 -28.06 7.48
N ALA A 19 -4.21 -26.81 7.95
CA ALA A 19 -5.22 -25.89 7.46
C ALA A 19 -5.11 -25.92 5.93
N PRO A 20 -6.20 -26.18 5.19
CA PRO A 20 -6.15 -26.06 3.75
C PRO A 20 -5.66 -24.65 3.43
N PRO A 21 -4.76 -24.48 2.43
CA PRO A 21 -4.46 -23.14 1.94
C PRO A 21 -5.80 -22.48 1.61
N ALA A 22 -6.03 -21.28 2.17
CA ALA A 22 -7.18 -20.48 1.83
C ALA A 22 -7.07 -20.10 0.35
N PHE A 23 -7.55 -20.97 -0.53
CA PHE A 23 -7.85 -20.60 -1.90
C PHE A 23 -8.98 -19.58 -1.79
N ALA A 24 -8.74 -18.36 -2.24
CA ALA A 24 -9.84 -17.47 -2.55
C ALA A 24 -10.78 -18.25 -3.49
N ASP A 25 -12.08 -18.27 -3.19
CA ASP A 25 -13.08 -18.86 -4.08
C ASP A 25 -12.90 -18.30 -5.50
N GLU A 26 -13.29 -19.07 -6.52
CA GLU A 26 -13.30 -18.57 -7.89
C GLU A 26 -14.04 -17.23 -7.96
N ILE A 27 -13.43 -16.23 -8.59
CA ILE A 27 -14.03 -14.91 -8.73
C ILE A 27 -15.36 -15.08 -9.48
N PRO A 28 -16.50 -14.66 -8.92
CA PRO A 28 -17.78 -14.79 -9.60
C PRO A 28 -17.75 -14.14 -10.98
N GLU A 29 -18.35 -14.77 -11.98
CA GLU A 29 -18.29 -14.32 -13.39
C GLU A 29 -18.77 -12.86 -13.56
N GLU A 30 -19.78 -12.47 -12.79
CA GLU A 30 -20.29 -11.09 -12.73
C GLU A 30 -19.26 -10.08 -12.20
N VAL A 31 -18.45 -10.48 -11.21
CA VAL A 31 -17.34 -9.67 -10.68
C VAL A 31 -16.24 -9.57 -11.72
N GLN A 32 -15.88 -10.67 -12.38
CA GLN A 32 -14.90 -10.66 -13.47
C GLN A 32 -15.32 -9.73 -14.61
N LYS A 33 -16.58 -9.81 -15.06
CA LYS A 33 -17.13 -8.90 -16.08
C LYS A 33 -17.08 -7.43 -15.66
N ALA A 34 -17.26 -7.13 -14.37
CA ALA A 34 -17.14 -5.77 -13.85
C ALA A 34 -15.69 -5.28 -13.86
N ILE A 35 -14.74 -6.14 -13.46
CA ILE A 35 -13.29 -5.88 -13.54
C ILE A 35 -12.88 -5.57 -14.99
N ASP A 36 -13.26 -6.43 -15.93
CA ASP A 36 -12.90 -6.28 -17.35
C ASP A 36 -13.41 -4.95 -17.93
N LYS A 37 -14.67 -4.58 -17.61
CA LYS A 37 -15.24 -3.29 -18.01
C LYS A 37 -14.47 -2.10 -17.42
N GLY A 38 -14.04 -2.21 -16.17
CA GLY A 38 -13.24 -1.18 -15.50
C GLY A 38 -11.86 -0.99 -16.14
N LEU A 39 -11.18 -2.10 -16.43
CA LEU A 39 -9.87 -2.09 -17.09
C LEU A 39 -9.94 -1.56 -18.52
N ASP A 40 -10.97 -1.97 -19.29
CA ASP A 40 -11.20 -1.45 -20.64
C ASP A 40 -11.53 0.06 -20.63
N TRP A 41 -12.26 0.54 -19.62
CA TRP A 41 -12.49 1.96 -19.44
C TRP A 41 -11.19 2.70 -19.14
N LEU A 42 -10.37 2.20 -18.20
CA LEU A 42 -9.06 2.78 -17.86
C LEU A 42 -8.15 2.87 -19.09
N GLN A 43 -8.11 1.82 -19.92
CA GLN A 43 -7.32 1.83 -21.15
C GLN A 43 -7.76 2.96 -22.08
N ARG A 44 -9.07 3.17 -22.25
CA ARG A 44 -9.63 4.17 -23.17
C ARG A 44 -9.50 5.61 -22.67
N THR A 45 -9.37 5.80 -21.37
CA THR A 45 -9.27 7.12 -20.74
C THR A 45 -7.84 7.55 -20.42
N GLN A 46 -6.84 6.72 -20.71
CA GLN A 46 -5.44 7.13 -20.58
C GLN A 46 -5.12 8.25 -21.58
N ASN A 47 -4.53 9.34 -21.10
CA ASN A 47 -4.05 10.41 -21.95
C ASN A 47 -2.92 9.94 -22.87
N ARG A 48 -2.72 10.67 -23.98
CA ARG A 48 -1.74 10.33 -25.02
C ARG A 48 -0.29 10.24 -24.50
N ASP A 49 0.05 11.07 -23.53
CA ASP A 49 1.35 11.09 -22.85
C ASP A 49 1.47 10.04 -21.73
N GLY A 50 0.44 9.22 -21.49
CA GLY A 50 0.48 8.06 -20.60
C GLY A 50 -0.14 8.25 -19.22
N HIS A 51 -0.63 9.44 -18.88
CA HIS A 51 -1.18 9.71 -17.56
C HIS A 51 -2.70 9.56 -17.49
N TRP A 52 -3.21 9.48 -16.27
CA TRP A 52 -4.61 9.72 -15.93
C TRP A 52 -4.70 10.89 -14.97
N ASP A 53 -5.86 11.51 -14.93
CA ASP A 53 -6.22 12.56 -13.98
C ASP A 53 -7.69 12.43 -13.59
N ALA A 54 -8.09 13.16 -12.54
CA ALA A 54 -9.48 13.28 -12.13
C ALA A 54 -9.95 14.71 -12.42
N ASN A 55 -10.34 14.97 -13.67
CA ASN A 55 -10.74 16.29 -14.16
C ASN A 55 -9.61 17.34 -13.98
N GLY A 56 -8.41 17.00 -14.45
CA GLY A 56 -7.19 17.81 -14.35
C GLY A 56 -6.52 17.79 -12.98
N GLN A 57 -7.06 17.02 -12.02
CA GLN A 57 -6.52 16.91 -10.66
C GLN A 57 -5.80 15.58 -10.43
N TYR A 58 -4.87 15.58 -9.49
CA TYR A 58 -4.18 14.37 -9.01
C TYR A 58 -3.49 13.52 -10.09
N PRO A 59 -2.81 14.11 -11.10
CA PRO A 59 -2.31 13.32 -12.22
C PRO A 59 -1.32 12.23 -11.78
N ALA A 60 -0.44 12.50 -10.81
CA ALA A 60 0.47 11.49 -10.28
C ALA A 60 -0.26 10.35 -9.56
N THR A 61 -1.19 10.67 -8.65
CA THR A 61 -1.97 9.66 -7.91
C THR A 61 -2.79 8.80 -8.86
N MET A 62 -3.53 9.41 -9.80
CA MET A 62 -4.41 8.70 -10.72
C MET A 62 -3.60 7.83 -11.69
N THR A 63 -2.44 8.31 -12.14
CA THR A 63 -1.56 7.53 -13.00
C THR A 63 -0.97 6.32 -12.29
N ALA A 64 -0.53 6.49 -11.05
CA ALA A 64 -0.04 5.39 -10.25
C ALA A 64 -1.13 4.34 -9.98
N LEU A 65 -2.34 4.76 -9.62
CA LEU A 65 -3.46 3.85 -9.36
C LEU A 65 -3.91 3.13 -10.64
N GLY A 66 -4.05 3.86 -11.76
CA GLY A 66 -4.39 3.26 -13.06
C GLY A 66 -3.35 2.26 -13.53
N GLY A 67 -2.06 2.58 -13.38
CA GLY A 67 -0.96 1.65 -13.63
C GLY A 67 -1.00 0.41 -12.73
N MET A 68 -1.28 0.59 -11.43
CA MET A 68 -1.44 -0.51 -10.48
C MET A 68 -2.59 -1.44 -10.86
N CYS A 69 -3.71 -0.94 -11.39
CA CYS A 69 -4.81 -1.80 -11.86
C CYS A 69 -4.34 -2.80 -12.94
N PHE A 70 -3.54 -2.35 -13.90
CA PHE A 70 -3.00 -3.24 -14.94
C PHE A 70 -1.94 -4.20 -14.42
N LEU A 71 -1.08 -3.76 -13.49
CA LEU A 71 -0.14 -4.67 -12.82
C LEU A 71 -0.87 -5.75 -12.02
N MET A 72 -1.97 -5.41 -11.35
CA MET A 72 -2.79 -6.36 -10.59
C MET A 72 -3.60 -7.31 -11.48
N GLU A 73 -3.93 -6.90 -12.70
CA GLU A 73 -4.50 -7.82 -13.70
C GLU A 73 -3.48 -8.84 -14.21
N GLY A 74 -2.18 -8.53 -14.13
CA GLY A 74 -1.08 -9.40 -14.53
C GLY A 74 -0.27 -8.87 -15.70
N SER A 75 -0.68 -7.76 -16.32
CA SER A 75 0.11 -7.08 -17.35
C SER A 75 1.40 -6.48 -16.76
N THR A 76 2.48 -6.52 -17.54
CA THR A 76 3.80 -5.94 -17.21
C THR A 76 4.21 -4.93 -18.26
N MET A 77 5.37 -4.28 -18.11
CA MET A 77 5.92 -3.41 -19.17
C MET A 77 6.37 -4.16 -20.43
N ARG A 78 6.38 -5.49 -20.41
CA ARG A 78 6.81 -6.35 -21.52
C ARG A 78 5.65 -7.11 -22.17
N GLU A 79 4.77 -7.67 -21.35
CA GLU A 79 3.75 -8.62 -21.77
C GLU A 79 2.40 -8.38 -21.10
N GLY A 80 1.36 -9.06 -21.58
CA GLY A 80 -0.02 -8.91 -21.11
C GLY A 80 -0.84 -7.92 -21.95
N LYS A 81 -2.16 -7.98 -21.77
CA LYS A 81 -3.15 -7.23 -22.58
C LYS A 81 -2.94 -5.72 -22.52
N TYR A 82 -2.50 -5.20 -21.37
CA TYR A 82 -2.37 -3.76 -21.12
C TYR A 82 -0.91 -3.29 -21.03
N SER A 83 0.03 -4.05 -21.60
CA SER A 83 1.46 -3.77 -21.49
C SER A 83 1.88 -2.37 -21.95
N ASP A 84 1.33 -1.92 -23.08
CA ASP A 84 1.61 -0.58 -23.59
C ASP A 84 1.06 0.53 -22.68
N ASN A 85 -0.06 0.29 -22.00
CA ASN A 85 -0.61 1.24 -21.02
C ASN A 85 0.31 1.38 -19.81
N VAL A 86 0.84 0.25 -19.30
CA VAL A 86 1.82 0.24 -18.20
C VAL A 86 3.09 0.96 -18.64
N ARG A 87 3.62 0.68 -19.85
CA ARG A 87 4.85 1.30 -20.35
C ARG A 87 4.73 2.82 -20.41
N ARG A 88 3.64 3.34 -21.00
CA ARG A 88 3.38 4.78 -21.08
C ARG A 88 3.24 5.44 -19.70
N ALA A 89 2.58 4.78 -18.74
CA ALA A 89 2.43 5.29 -17.39
C ALA A 89 3.78 5.37 -16.65
N VAL A 90 4.63 4.37 -16.83
CA VAL A 90 6.00 4.37 -16.28
C VAL A 90 6.84 5.46 -16.94
N ASP A 91 6.82 5.57 -18.26
CA ASP A 91 7.58 6.59 -18.99
C ASP A 91 7.18 8.00 -18.57
N TRP A 92 5.87 8.25 -18.41
CA TRP A 92 5.36 9.53 -17.90
C TRP A 92 5.91 9.90 -16.52
N PHE A 93 6.00 8.94 -15.60
CA PHE A 93 6.61 9.16 -14.29
C PHE A 93 8.12 9.37 -14.40
N MET A 94 8.81 8.60 -15.24
CA MET A 94 10.26 8.70 -15.43
C MET A 94 10.67 10.06 -15.99
N ASP A 95 9.85 10.62 -16.89
CA ASP A 95 10.12 11.92 -17.52
C ASP A 95 9.79 13.11 -16.60
N ARG A 96 8.92 12.90 -15.59
CA ARG A 96 8.51 13.93 -14.62
C ARG A 96 9.17 13.82 -13.25
N ALA A 97 9.97 12.77 -13.01
CA ALA A 97 10.68 12.58 -11.76
C ALA A 97 11.60 13.77 -11.49
N GLN A 98 11.45 14.38 -10.31
CA GLN A 98 12.17 15.60 -9.98
C GLN A 98 13.63 15.29 -9.61
N PRO A 99 14.58 16.24 -9.81
CA PRO A 99 15.98 16.02 -9.47
C PRO A 99 16.24 15.63 -8.01
N ASN A 100 15.38 16.11 -7.10
CA ASN A 100 15.42 15.83 -5.65
C ASN A 100 14.76 14.51 -5.25
N GLY A 101 14.16 13.77 -6.19
CA GLY A 101 13.48 12.49 -5.95
C GLY A 101 11.95 12.58 -5.81
N LEU A 102 11.36 13.77 -5.80
CA LEU A 102 9.90 13.89 -5.77
C LEU A 102 9.26 13.28 -7.03
N LEU A 103 8.25 12.44 -6.82
CA LEU A 103 7.41 11.85 -7.87
C LEU A 103 6.08 12.60 -7.93
N GLY A 104 6.15 13.81 -8.44
CA GLY A 104 5.07 14.79 -8.48
C GLY A 104 5.63 16.14 -8.91
N ASN A 105 4.78 17.15 -9.10
CA ASN A 105 5.24 18.47 -9.50
C ASN A 105 4.76 19.56 -8.54
N PRO A 106 5.63 20.15 -7.71
CA PRO A 106 5.25 21.19 -6.76
C PRO A 106 4.90 22.53 -7.45
N ASN A 107 5.29 22.68 -8.73
CA ASN A 107 4.95 23.85 -9.54
C ASN A 107 3.64 23.67 -10.32
N ASN A 108 3.04 22.47 -10.30
CA ASN A 108 1.73 22.25 -10.89
C ASN A 108 0.64 22.61 -9.85
N PRO A 109 -0.24 23.59 -10.10
CA PRO A 109 -1.30 23.96 -9.16
C PRO A 109 -2.21 22.80 -8.73
N SER A 110 -2.39 21.78 -9.57
CA SER A 110 -3.22 20.61 -9.24
C SER A 110 -2.52 19.57 -8.35
N GLU A 111 -1.24 19.78 -8.05
CA GLU A 111 -0.40 18.89 -7.22
C GLU A 111 0.24 19.62 -6.04
N ALA A 112 0.54 20.92 -6.17
CA ALA A 112 1.39 21.71 -5.27
C ALA A 112 1.02 21.59 -3.79
N SER A 113 -0.27 21.57 -3.47
CA SER A 113 -0.77 21.50 -2.08
C SER A 113 -0.82 20.09 -1.50
N ARG A 114 -0.55 19.05 -2.29
CA ARG A 114 -0.69 17.63 -1.88
C ARG A 114 0.11 16.62 -2.69
N TYR A 115 1.29 17.01 -3.14
CA TYR A 115 2.14 16.18 -3.99
C TYR A 115 2.59 14.89 -3.31
N MET A 116 2.52 14.80 -1.96
CA MET A 116 2.95 13.58 -1.25
C MET A 116 2.06 12.37 -1.53
N TYR A 117 0.77 12.55 -1.84
CA TYR A 117 -0.05 11.42 -2.32
C TYR A 117 0.48 10.86 -3.63
N GLY A 118 0.71 11.75 -4.61
CA GLY A 118 1.30 11.39 -5.89
C GLY A 118 2.66 10.73 -5.72
N HIS A 119 3.47 11.24 -4.79
CA HIS A 119 4.78 10.68 -4.49
C HIS A 119 4.70 9.24 -3.98
N GLY A 120 3.89 8.99 -2.95
CA GLY A 120 3.84 7.67 -2.32
C GLY A 120 3.20 6.62 -3.23
N PHE A 121 2.12 6.96 -3.94
CA PHE A 121 1.53 6.05 -4.93
C PHE A 121 2.44 5.85 -6.15
N GLY A 122 3.13 6.89 -6.62
CA GLY A 122 4.12 6.78 -7.69
C GLY A 122 5.27 5.86 -7.30
N LEU A 123 5.77 5.98 -6.06
CA LEU A 123 6.80 5.10 -5.51
C LEU A 123 6.32 3.65 -5.46
N LEU A 124 5.07 3.41 -5.01
CA LEU A 124 4.45 2.09 -5.03
C LEU A 124 4.40 1.51 -6.45
N PHE A 125 3.81 2.24 -7.40
CA PHE A 125 3.63 1.79 -8.78
C PHE A 125 4.96 1.49 -9.48
N LEU A 126 5.90 2.44 -9.45
CA LEU A 126 7.20 2.27 -10.10
C LEU A 126 8.02 1.13 -9.49
N SER A 127 7.92 0.92 -8.18
CA SER A 127 8.62 -0.19 -7.52
C SER A 127 8.06 -1.55 -7.96
N CYS A 128 6.73 -1.68 -8.07
CA CYS A 128 6.10 -2.89 -8.59
C CYS A 128 6.46 -3.13 -10.06
N ALA A 129 6.45 -2.09 -10.89
CA ALA A 129 6.84 -2.18 -12.29
C ALA A 129 8.34 -2.54 -12.45
N HIS A 130 9.21 -1.97 -11.63
CA HIS A 130 10.65 -2.26 -11.64
C HIS A 130 10.96 -3.76 -11.46
N GLY A 131 10.18 -4.45 -10.62
CA GLY A 131 10.35 -5.88 -10.36
C GLY A 131 10.24 -6.78 -11.60
N SER A 132 9.50 -6.34 -12.64
CA SER A 132 9.31 -7.07 -13.90
C SER A 132 10.02 -6.45 -15.10
N GLU A 133 10.80 -5.38 -14.92
CA GLU A 133 11.56 -4.75 -16.01
C GLU A 133 12.76 -5.60 -16.40
N GLU A 134 12.87 -6.09 -17.63
CA GLU A 134 14.01 -6.90 -18.07
C GLU A 134 15.05 -6.11 -18.87
N ASP A 135 14.68 -4.95 -19.41
CA ASP A 135 15.62 -4.06 -20.08
C ASP A 135 16.61 -3.47 -19.06
N ALA A 136 17.89 -3.80 -19.24
CA ALA A 136 18.91 -3.49 -18.24
C ALA A 136 19.14 -1.98 -18.05
N ASP A 137 19.01 -1.18 -19.11
CA ASP A 137 19.25 0.25 -19.05
C ASP A 137 18.06 0.99 -18.43
N ARG A 138 16.83 0.60 -18.82
CA ARG A 138 15.61 1.11 -18.21
C ARG A 138 15.50 0.71 -16.73
N ARG A 139 15.86 -0.54 -16.39
CA ARG A 139 15.95 -1.00 -15.00
C ARG A 139 16.89 -0.14 -14.17
N LYS A 140 18.11 0.13 -14.65
CA LYS A 140 19.07 1.03 -13.98
C LYS A 140 18.53 2.46 -13.83
N LYS A 141 17.84 2.99 -14.86
CA LYS A 141 17.23 4.33 -14.78
C LYS A 141 16.12 4.36 -13.71
N LEU A 142 15.27 3.34 -13.66
CA LEU A 142 14.24 3.18 -12.64
C LEU A 142 14.85 3.03 -11.24
N GLU A 143 15.87 2.20 -11.06
CA GLU A 143 16.57 2.01 -9.78
C GLU A 143 17.10 3.35 -9.24
N LYS A 144 17.69 4.17 -10.11
CA LYS A 144 18.16 5.52 -9.75
C LYS A 144 17.03 6.46 -9.34
N ILE A 145 15.90 6.42 -10.05
CA ILE A 145 14.71 7.22 -9.72
C ILE A 145 14.13 6.78 -8.38
N LEU A 146 13.95 5.48 -8.18
CA LEU A 146 13.42 4.89 -6.95
C LEU A 146 14.32 5.17 -5.75
N THR A 147 15.63 5.05 -5.90
CA THR A 147 16.60 5.38 -4.83
C THR A 147 16.44 6.83 -4.38
N LYS A 148 16.38 7.77 -5.31
CA LYS A 148 16.12 9.18 -5.00
C LYS A 148 14.74 9.41 -4.39
N ALA A 149 13.73 8.69 -4.86
CA ALA A 149 12.38 8.80 -4.31
C ALA A 149 12.31 8.34 -2.85
N VAL A 150 13.00 7.26 -2.49
CA VAL A 150 13.15 6.82 -1.10
C VAL A 150 13.89 7.86 -0.26
N GLU A 151 14.97 8.44 -0.78
CA GLU A 151 15.68 9.53 -0.09
C GLU A 151 14.79 10.75 0.14
N PHE A 152 13.98 11.13 -0.85
CA PHE A 152 13.02 12.22 -0.74
C PHE A 152 11.96 11.91 0.32
N ALA A 153 11.36 10.72 0.31
CA ALA A 153 10.39 10.29 1.31
C ALA A 153 10.96 10.41 2.73
N GLY A 154 12.21 9.98 2.95
CA GLY A 154 12.89 10.11 4.23
C GLY A 154 13.10 11.57 4.67
N LYS A 155 13.48 12.46 3.74
CA LYS A 155 13.63 13.91 4.01
C LYS A 155 12.29 14.61 4.23
N ALA A 156 11.22 14.11 3.62
CA ALA A 156 9.87 14.66 3.73
C ALA A 156 9.14 14.25 5.02
N GLN A 157 9.65 13.26 5.76
CA GLN A 157 9.06 12.76 7.01
C GLN A 157 9.15 13.81 8.12
N THR A 158 8.11 13.91 8.96
CA THR A 158 8.11 14.79 10.13
C THR A 158 8.96 14.21 11.26
N ASP A 159 9.33 15.05 12.23
CA ASP A 159 10.03 14.60 13.45
C ASP A 159 9.24 13.58 14.26
N ARG A 160 7.91 13.61 14.15
CA ARG A 160 7.01 12.65 14.80
C ARG A 160 6.99 11.29 14.09
N GLY A 161 7.42 11.22 12.83
CA GLY A 161 7.49 10.01 12.02
C GLY A 161 6.37 9.85 10.99
N GLY A 162 5.45 10.81 10.89
CA GLY A 162 4.38 10.82 9.89
C GLY A 162 4.75 11.59 8.62
N TRP A 163 3.79 11.69 7.70
CA TRP A 163 3.84 12.55 6.53
C TRP A 163 2.55 13.33 6.38
N GLY A 164 2.65 14.56 5.87
CA GLY A 164 1.51 15.39 5.50
C GLY A 164 1.35 15.49 3.99
N TYR A 165 0.44 16.35 3.53
CA TYR A 165 0.14 16.55 2.11
C TYR A 165 1.35 17.03 1.28
N VAL A 166 2.23 17.79 1.92
CA VAL A 166 3.52 18.23 1.38
C VAL A 166 4.64 17.77 2.32
N SER A 167 5.90 17.94 1.93
CA SER A 167 7.05 17.60 2.77
C SER A 167 6.99 18.31 4.12
N SER A 168 7.63 17.74 5.15
CA SER A 168 7.72 18.38 6.47
C SER A 168 8.26 19.81 6.41
N ALA A 169 9.22 20.07 5.51
CA ALA A 169 9.79 21.40 5.31
C ALA A 169 8.77 22.40 4.75
N ASP A 170 7.93 21.97 3.80
CA ASP A 170 6.95 22.83 3.15
C ASP A 170 5.64 22.96 3.95
N GLY A 171 5.31 21.93 4.74
CA GLY A 171 4.05 21.79 5.47
C GLY A 171 4.12 22.17 6.95
N GLY A 172 5.23 22.75 7.40
CA GLY A 172 5.43 23.12 8.81
C GLY A 172 5.37 21.94 9.77
N GLY A 173 5.80 20.76 9.33
CA GLY A 173 5.76 19.53 10.13
C GLY A 173 4.37 18.94 10.36
N PHE A 174 3.35 19.35 9.57
CA PHE A 174 2.04 18.68 9.60
C PHE A 174 2.15 17.22 9.11
N ASP A 175 1.49 16.31 9.82
CA ASP A 175 1.37 14.89 9.48
C ASP A 175 -0.05 14.37 9.69
N GLU A 176 -0.41 13.34 8.94
CA GLU A 176 -1.69 12.64 9.08
C GLU A 176 -1.60 11.19 8.57
N GLY A 177 -2.56 10.37 8.98
CA GLY A 177 -2.46 8.91 8.80
C GLY A 177 -2.55 8.43 7.35
N SER A 178 -3.33 9.06 6.47
CA SER A 178 -3.57 8.55 5.12
C SER A 178 -2.34 8.66 4.22
N VAL A 179 -1.67 9.81 4.17
CA VAL A 179 -0.40 9.99 3.45
C VAL A 179 0.69 9.16 4.11
N THR A 180 0.73 9.07 5.45
CA THR A 180 1.68 8.21 6.16
C THR A 180 1.60 6.76 5.69
N ILE A 181 0.38 6.21 5.61
CA ILE A 181 0.12 4.88 5.07
C ILE A 181 0.54 4.77 3.61
N THR A 182 0.19 5.76 2.77
CA THR A 182 0.58 5.78 1.36
C THR A 182 2.11 5.76 1.18
N GLN A 183 2.86 6.51 2.00
CA GLN A 183 4.33 6.46 1.97
C GLN A 183 4.86 5.09 2.40
N LEU A 184 4.31 4.51 3.47
CA LEU A 184 4.74 3.20 3.96
C LEU A 184 4.53 2.09 2.91
N GLN A 185 3.43 2.13 2.15
CA GLN A 185 3.21 1.20 1.04
C GLN A 185 4.27 1.36 -0.05
N GLY A 186 4.54 2.59 -0.49
CA GLY A 186 5.56 2.86 -1.50
C GLY A 186 6.95 2.41 -1.03
N LEU A 187 7.33 2.75 0.20
CA LEU A 187 8.61 2.36 0.80
C LEU A 187 8.74 0.83 0.92
N ARG A 188 7.67 0.11 1.27
CA ARG A 188 7.72 -1.37 1.21
C ARG A 188 7.95 -1.84 -0.20
N ALA A 189 7.18 -1.35 -1.17
CA ALA A 189 7.30 -1.81 -2.54
C ALA A 189 8.72 -1.59 -3.07
N ALA A 190 9.33 -0.44 -2.74
CA ALA A 190 10.72 -0.15 -3.05
C ALA A 190 11.67 -1.18 -2.42
N LYS A 191 11.49 -1.49 -1.13
CA LYS A 191 12.27 -2.53 -0.44
C LYS A 191 12.10 -3.92 -1.09
N ASN A 192 10.88 -4.30 -1.44
CA ASN A 192 10.60 -5.57 -2.13
C ASN A 192 11.24 -5.61 -3.52
N ALA A 193 11.36 -4.47 -4.19
CA ALA A 193 12.01 -4.31 -5.49
C ALA A 193 13.55 -4.24 -5.41
N GLY A 194 14.13 -4.44 -4.22
CA GLY A 194 15.58 -4.42 -4.00
C GLY A 194 16.18 -3.04 -3.74
N ILE A 195 15.36 -1.98 -3.65
CA ILE A 195 15.82 -0.63 -3.36
C ILE A 195 16.08 -0.49 -1.86
N VAL A 196 17.22 0.09 -1.49
CA VAL A 196 17.61 0.25 -0.09
C VAL A 196 16.69 1.28 0.58
N VAL A 197 15.95 0.82 1.59
CA VAL A 197 15.11 1.69 2.44
C VAL A 197 15.70 1.74 3.85
N PRO A 198 16.16 2.91 4.32
CA PRO A 198 16.66 3.08 5.68
C PRO A 198 15.64 2.63 6.73
N LYS A 199 16.05 1.70 7.61
CA LYS A 199 15.20 1.16 8.67
C LYS A 199 14.64 2.24 9.61
N SER A 200 15.40 3.31 9.83
CA SER A 200 15.00 4.45 10.67
C SER A 200 13.71 5.12 10.19
N ILE A 201 13.48 5.22 8.88
CA ILE A 201 12.26 5.81 8.30
C ILE A 201 11.04 4.98 8.71
N ILE A 202 11.14 3.66 8.56
CA ILE A 202 10.07 2.72 8.90
C ILE A 202 9.82 2.69 10.40
N ASP A 203 10.87 2.65 11.22
CA ASP A 203 10.72 2.58 12.68
C ASP A 203 10.07 3.84 13.26
N LYS A 204 10.47 5.03 12.79
CA LYS A 204 9.81 6.30 13.17
C LYS A 204 8.32 6.30 12.83
N SER A 205 7.97 5.80 11.64
CA SER A 205 6.57 5.77 11.22
C SER A 205 5.74 4.75 12.00
N MET A 206 6.31 3.59 12.33
CA MET A 206 5.63 2.62 13.19
C MET A 206 5.43 3.14 14.61
N ASP A 207 6.38 3.91 15.15
CA ASP A 207 6.23 4.62 16.42
C ASP A 207 5.13 5.69 16.35
N TYR A 208 5.10 6.50 15.27
CA TYR A 208 4.03 7.45 15.00
C TYR A 208 2.64 6.79 15.00
N LEU A 209 2.47 5.71 14.24
CA LEU A 209 1.19 4.98 14.19
C LEU A 209 0.81 4.38 15.55
N GLY A 210 1.81 3.92 16.31
CA GLY A 210 1.62 3.50 17.70
C GLY A 210 1.07 4.61 18.58
N LYS A 211 1.65 5.81 18.50
CA LYS A 211 1.18 7.02 19.22
C LYS A 211 -0.21 7.49 18.77
N CYS A 212 -0.57 7.28 17.51
CA CYS A 212 -1.91 7.56 16.98
C CYS A 212 -2.95 6.52 17.40
N THR A 213 -2.56 5.40 18.03
CA THR A 213 -3.47 4.31 18.39
C THR A 213 -4.12 4.58 19.75
N THR A 214 -5.44 4.62 19.79
CA THR A 214 -6.22 4.81 21.02
C THR A 214 -6.23 3.55 21.89
N ASP A 215 -6.74 3.67 23.12
CA ASP A 215 -6.95 2.51 24.00
C ASP A 215 -7.87 1.46 23.39
N ARG A 216 -8.86 1.89 22.58
CA ARG A 216 -9.76 0.98 21.84
C ARG A 216 -9.07 0.26 20.68
N GLY A 217 -7.89 0.73 20.27
CA GLY A 217 -7.10 0.10 19.21
C GLY A 217 -7.32 0.63 17.81
N GLY A 218 -8.09 1.71 17.64
CA GLY A 218 -8.16 2.38 16.34
C GLY A 218 -7.15 3.52 16.26
N ILE A 219 -6.83 3.92 15.03
CA ILE A 219 -5.89 5.00 14.72
C ILE A 219 -6.65 6.30 14.52
N ILE A 220 -6.23 7.38 15.18
CA ILE A 220 -6.74 8.73 14.92
C ILE A 220 -6.11 9.34 13.66
N TYR A 221 -6.69 10.44 13.18
CA TYR A 221 -6.23 11.08 11.94
C TYR A 221 -4.81 11.68 12.04
N SER A 222 -4.52 12.41 13.13
CA SER A 222 -3.25 13.14 13.30
C SER A 222 -3.02 13.51 14.77
N LEU A 223 -1.76 13.59 15.18
CA LEU A 223 -1.35 14.09 16.51
C LEU A 223 -1.31 15.63 16.59
N ALA A 224 -1.71 16.35 15.54
CA ALA A 224 -1.72 17.81 15.50
C ALA A 224 -2.54 18.46 16.63
N HIS A 225 -3.58 17.77 17.12
CA HIS A 225 -4.47 18.28 18.17
C HIS A 225 -4.26 17.62 19.53
N GLY A 226 -3.11 16.95 19.74
CA GLY A 226 -2.78 16.25 20.98
C GLY A 226 -2.61 14.74 20.80
N GLY A 227 -2.75 14.00 21.90
CA GLY A 227 -2.61 12.54 21.91
C GLY A 227 -3.81 11.79 21.33
N ALA A 228 -3.68 10.47 21.19
CA ALA A 228 -4.77 9.62 20.72
C ALA A 228 -5.90 9.53 21.76
N VAL A 229 -7.09 10.03 21.39
CA VAL A 229 -8.29 10.00 22.24
C VAL A 229 -9.35 9.09 21.62
N SER A 230 -9.91 8.21 22.45
CA SER A 230 -10.99 7.30 22.03
C SER A 230 -12.21 8.08 21.50
N GLY A 231 -12.81 7.61 20.42
CA GLY A 231 -13.90 8.27 19.69
C GLY A 231 -13.45 9.08 18.47
N GLN A 232 -12.14 9.34 18.31
CA GLN A 232 -11.58 10.02 17.14
C GLN A 232 -10.97 9.07 16.11
N GLU A 233 -11.11 7.76 16.31
CA GLU A 233 -10.51 6.77 15.43
C GLU A 233 -11.09 6.84 14.02
N ARG A 234 -10.31 6.33 13.08
CA ARG A 234 -10.65 6.19 11.67
C ARG A 234 -10.48 4.72 11.30
N PRO A 235 -11.56 3.94 11.18
CA PRO A 235 -11.49 2.57 10.68
C PRO A 235 -10.70 2.42 9.37
N PRO A 236 -10.85 3.32 8.36
CA PRO A 236 -10.07 3.23 7.13
C PRO A 236 -8.55 3.32 7.36
N LEU A 237 -8.10 4.19 8.27
CA LEU A 237 -6.67 4.32 8.60
C LEU A 237 -6.17 3.14 9.42
N THR A 238 -7.00 2.65 10.33
CA THR A 238 -6.63 1.52 11.21
C THR A 238 -6.36 0.28 10.37
N VAL A 239 -7.24 -0.02 9.41
CA VAL A 239 -7.08 -1.22 8.57
C VAL A 239 -5.89 -1.08 7.61
N ALA A 240 -5.67 0.11 7.06
CA ALA A 240 -4.54 0.35 6.17
C ALA A 240 -3.18 0.30 6.90
N ALA A 241 -3.15 0.66 8.19
CA ALA A 241 -1.97 0.48 9.03
C ALA A 241 -1.61 -0.99 9.28
N ILE A 242 -2.61 -1.90 9.37
CA ILE A 242 -2.36 -3.35 9.46
C ILE A 242 -1.62 -3.83 8.21
N ALA A 243 -2.12 -3.45 7.03
CA ALA A 243 -1.45 -3.76 5.78
C ALA A 243 0.00 -3.25 5.79
N CYS A 244 0.26 -2.05 6.34
CA CYS A 244 1.60 -1.48 6.51
C CYS A 244 2.49 -2.18 7.57
N ALA A 245 1.92 -2.72 8.65
CA ALA A 245 2.68 -3.48 9.65
C ALA A 245 3.09 -4.86 9.12
N PHE A 246 2.17 -5.60 8.50
CA PHE A 246 2.46 -6.86 7.83
C PHE A 246 3.50 -6.65 6.73
N SER A 247 3.35 -5.53 6.04
CA SER A 247 4.31 -4.99 5.10
C SER A 247 5.73 -4.81 5.63
N ALA A 248 5.87 -4.34 6.86
CA ALA A 248 7.15 -4.15 7.53
C ALA A 248 7.74 -5.45 8.12
N GLY A 249 7.12 -6.61 7.88
CA GLY A 249 7.50 -7.88 8.51
C GLY A 249 7.05 -7.99 9.98
N LYS A 250 6.20 -7.09 10.46
CA LYS A 250 5.73 -7.01 11.86
C LYS A 250 4.41 -7.77 12.05
N TYR A 251 4.30 -8.96 11.46
CA TYR A 251 3.09 -9.79 11.43
C TYR A 251 2.54 -10.10 12.83
N ASP A 252 3.42 -10.38 13.79
CA ASP A 252 3.02 -10.76 15.16
C ASP A 252 3.06 -9.59 16.17
N SER A 253 3.15 -8.34 15.68
CA SER A 253 3.26 -7.20 16.59
C SER A 253 1.98 -7.01 17.43
N PRO A 254 2.09 -6.71 18.74
CA PRO A 254 0.94 -6.42 19.59
C PRO A 254 0.06 -5.30 19.02
N LEU A 255 0.68 -4.35 18.33
CA LEU A 255 0.02 -3.23 17.68
C LEU A 255 -0.86 -3.68 16.50
N ALA A 256 -0.34 -4.53 15.61
CA ALA A 256 -1.12 -5.08 14.50
C ALA A 256 -2.31 -5.94 15.01
N LYS A 257 -2.11 -6.74 16.06
CA LYS A 257 -3.20 -7.49 16.72
C LYS A 257 -4.28 -6.57 17.27
N LYS A 258 -3.88 -5.47 17.92
CA LYS A 258 -4.80 -4.46 18.48
C LYS A 258 -5.61 -3.78 17.38
N TRP A 259 -4.97 -3.38 16.29
CA TRP A 259 -5.63 -2.82 15.12
C TRP A 259 -6.61 -3.79 14.47
N PHE A 260 -6.22 -5.07 14.32
CA PHE A 260 -7.08 -6.09 13.75
C PHE A 260 -8.33 -6.34 14.61
N ALA A 261 -8.16 -6.41 15.93
CA ALA A 261 -9.28 -6.53 16.87
C ALA A 261 -10.23 -5.33 16.79
N TYR A 262 -9.71 -4.12 16.61
CA TYR A 262 -10.53 -2.94 16.35
C TYR A 262 -11.30 -3.09 15.03
N CYS A 263 -10.61 -3.36 13.91
CA CYS A 263 -11.23 -3.48 12.58
C CYS A 263 -12.36 -4.51 12.54
N ARG A 264 -12.21 -5.67 13.18
CA ARG A 264 -13.26 -6.70 13.27
C ARG A 264 -14.56 -6.22 13.92
N ASN A 265 -14.49 -5.25 14.82
CA ASN A 265 -15.64 -4.72 15.54
C ASN A 265 -16.28 -3.50 14.84
N PHE A 266 -15.53 -2.79 13.98
CA PHE A 266 -15.95 -1.49 13.42
C PHE A 266 -16.05 -1.46 11.89
N ILE A 267 -15.59 -2.50 11.18
CA ILE A 267 -15.73 -2.62 9.72
C ILE A 267 -16.70 -3.77 9.43
N GLY A 268 -17.87 -3.43 8.91
CA GLY A 268 -18.87 -4.40 8.49
C GLY A 268 -18.67 -4.80 7.03
N VAL A 269 -18.81 -6.09 6.71
CA VAL A 269 -18.80 -6.63 5.34
C VAL A 269 -20.23 -7.01 4.95
N GLY A 270 -20.67 -6.62 3.75
CA GLY A 270 -22.03 -6.92 3.27
C GLY A 270 -23.14 -6.06 3.88
N GLY A 271 -22.79 -5.06 4.68
CA GLY A 271 -23.68 -3.98 5.09
C GLY A 271 -23.78 -2.87 4.02
N GLY A 272 -24.63 -1.87 4.24
CA GLY A 272 -24.66 -0.68 3.37
C GLY A 272 -23.33 0.10 3.38
N ARG A 273 -23.18 1.05 2.45
CA ARG A 273 -21.95 1.84 2.29
C ARG A 273 -21.57 2.60 3.57
N MET A 274 -20.29 2.58 3.92
CA MET A 274 -19.70 3.43 4.95
C MET A 274 -18.88 4.59 4.37
N GLY A 275 -18.42 5.51 5.22
CA GLY A 275 -17.48 6.55 4.80
C GLY A 275 -16.16 5.94 4.34
N HIS A 276 -15.70 6.31 3.14
CA HIS A 276 -14.51 5.72 2.50
C HIS A 276 -14.61 4.19 2.34
N ASP A 277 -15.77 3.68 1.94
CA ASP A 277 -16.09 2.25 1.80
C ASP A 277 -15.06 1.49 0.95
N GLU A 278 -14.79 1.97 -0.26
CA GLU A 278 -13.89 1.31 -1.21
C GLU A 278 -12.45 1.28 -0.68
N TYR A 279 -11.98 2.40 -0.12
CA TYR A 279 -10.65 2.48 0.48
C TYR A 279 -10.53 1.51 1.67
N THR A 280 -11.54 1.51 2.56
CA THR A 280 -11.56 0.63 3.74
C THR A 280 -11.48 -0.83 3.34
N HIS A 281 -12.34 -1.27 2.41
CA HIS A 281 -12.40 -2.66 1.99
C HIS A 281 -11.21 -3.08 1.14
N TYR A 282 -10.60 -2.17 0.36
CA TYR A 282 -9.35 -2.44 -0.36
C TYR A 282 -8.21 -2.85 0.59
N TYR A 283 -8.02 -2.12 1.69
CA TYR A 283 -7.01 -2.49 2.69
C TYR A 283 -7.44 -3.65 3.56
N TYR A 284 -8.74 -3.79 3.85
CA TYR A 284 -9.22 -4.89 4.65
C TYR A 284 -9.04 -6.23 3.95
N ALA A 285 -9.33 -6.30 2.66
CA ALA A 285 -9.09 -7.49 1.83
C ALA A 285 -7.59 -7.87 1.85
N GLN A 286 -6.67 -6.91 1.75
CA GLN A 286 -5.23 -7.17 1.85
C GLN A 286 -4.81 -7.68 3.23
N ALA A 287 -5.38 -7.11 4.30
CA ALA A 287 -5.09 -7.57 5.66
C ALA A 287 -5.58 -8.99 5.91
N LEU A 288 -6.77 -9.34 5.39
CA LEU A 288 -7.35 -10.69 5.49
C LEU A 288 -6.61 -11.70 4.63
N TYR A 289 -6.16 -11.34 3.43
CA TYR A 289 -5.41 -12.24 2.54
C TYR A 289 -4.08 -12.73 3.13
N ILE A 290 -3.46 -11.94 4.00
CA ILE A 290 -2.18 -12.29 4.65
C ILE A 290 -2.38 -13.27 5.83
N LEU A 291 -3.59 -13.33 6.40
CA LEU A 291 -3.92 -14.15 7.57
C LEU A 291 -4.38 -15.55 7.16
#